data_AF-A0A8S3D9M9-F1
#
_entry.id   AF-A0A8S3D9M9-F1
#
_cell.length_a   1.000
_cell.length_b   1.000
_cell.length_c   1.000
_cell.angle_alpha   90.00
_cell.angle_beta   90.00
_cell.angle_gamma   90.00
#
_symmetry.space_group_name_H-M   'P 1'
#
loop_
_entity.id
_entity.type
_entity.pdbx_description
1 polymer ?
#
loop_
_entity_poly.entity_id
_entity_poly.type
_entity_poly.pdbx_seq_one_letter_code
_entity_poly.pdbx_strand_id
1 'polypeptide(L)'
;MKLSDVKCDVESTTIAIAYPLNAIYESSSYQISSTQPLFAYLPLRSYGFRFILQADFEIPATRQEVLRDNMWNEWLKIEMIQLLPLAYEQFQHLPDLLISCSLDLQQNNQLLTSIQTLKYFLKLIPTRNEIDPYFNTFIDKSIQLLMGIIQLPILHNEILEWVSPTRCVVVRDAFIREIFSQDLLLSHFNSYYLDEQIVTECDEAILMRLGCQRLDFSSILRLIRTLYTQNEQEHSTKTTSIEQIAQWLLCIDYSLQQEREKPGFNFDHDDGSEVTTMEELKKMKIIPLQHQSRLVSIEEFSQRTILFPLNKRTPYAKYLKIVLEDTPMIDERLLDFIENKYPRRFDSIKRLLKDLGITDALNIRRIYSNHILPVMMDDAQWSKKSDSVLIAYLMCIYKDLYAPRPDLFIKQMDELKNQMIVRTRQGKFVRIDSNGTNIIHLTSLYGCERSLDSLTSLADQFTFISDDYFKEYRTELFLK
;
A
#
# COMPACT_ATOMS: atom_id res chain seq x y z
N MET A 1 23.73 -27.93 -31.57
CA MET A 1 24.78 -28.96 -31.69
C MET A 1 24.06 -30.23 -32.15
N LYS A 2 24.50 -30.88 -33.24
CA LYS A 2 23.84 -32.12 -33.71
C LYS A 2 24.36 -33.30 -32.89
N LEU A 3 23.57 -34.36 -32.77
CA LEU A 3 23.92 -35.60 -32.05
C LEU A 3 25.32 -36.13 -32.43
N SER A 4 25.60 -36.15 -33.74
CA SER A 4 26.88 -36.56 -34.33
C SER A 4 28.08 -35.74 -33.87
N ASP A 5 27.87 -34.47 -33.49
CA ASP A 5 28.92 -33.55 -33.05
C ASP A 5 29.31 -33.80 -31.59
N VAL A 6 28.44 -34.47 -30.82
CA VAL A 6 28.61 -34.74 -29.38
C VAL A 6 29.08 -36.18 -29.16
N LYS A 7 28.53 -37.14 -29.91
CA LYS A 7 28.84 -38.56 -29.77
C LYS A 7 28.69 -39.27 -31.12
N CYS A 8 29.83 -39.52 -31.77
CA CYS A 8 29.88 -40.04 -33.15
C CYS A 8 29.32 -41.47 -33.30
N ASP A 9 29.31 -42.25 -32.22
CA ASP A 9 28.95 -43.68 -32.26
C ASP A 9 27.48 -43.95 -31.88
N VAL A 10 26.67 -42.91 -31.70
CA VAL A 10 25.25 -43.02 -31.29
C VAL A 10 24.35 -42.48 -32.41
N GLU A 11 23.53 -43.36 -33.00
CA GLU A 11 22.58 -42.99 -34.06
C GLU A 11 21.28 -42.39 -33.52
N SER A 12 20.79 -42.87 -32.37
CA SER A 12 19.61 -42.34 -31.68
C SER A 12 19.66 -42.62 -30.18
N THR A 13 18.91 -41.85 -29.41
CA THR A 13 18.70 -42.04 -27.96
C THR A 13 17.27 -41.65 -27.61
N THR A 14 16.76 -42.18 -26.51
CA THR A 14 15.39 -41.90 -26.02
C THR A 14 15.47 -41.24 -24.66
N ILE A 15 14.78 -40.11 -24.54
CA ILE A 15 14.60 -39.39 -23.28
C ILE A 15 13.14 -39.53 -22.88
N ALA A 16 12.89 -40.05 -21.68
CA ALA A 16 11.53 -40.30 -21.20
C ALA A 16 11.27 -39.58 -19.88
N ILE A 17 10.03 -39.12 -19.72
CA ILE A 17 9.49 -38.54 -18.50
C ILE A 17 8.26 -39.34 -18.07
N ALA A 18 8.15 -39.64 -16.79
CA ALA A 18 7.00 -40.34 -16.24
C ALA A 18 6.51 -39.67 -14.96
N TYR A 19 5.21 -39.41 -14.91
CA TYR A 19 4.57 -38.74 -13.80
C TYR A 19 3.84 -39.74 -12.91
N PRO A 20 4.02 -39.68 -11.58
CA PRO A 20 3.16 -40.42 -10.67
C PRO A 20 1.74 -39.84 -10.78
N LEU A 21 0.72 -40.67 -10.95
CA LEU A 21 -0.69 -40.21 -11.04
C LEU A 21 -1.53 -40.60 -9.82
N ASN A 22 -0.98 -41.39 -8.90
CA ASN A 22 -1.68 -41.82 -7.68
C ASN A 22 -2.16 -40.63 -6.83
N ALA A 23 -1.38 -39.57 -6.74
CA ALA A 23 -1.69 -38.39 -5.92
C ALA A 23 -2.62 -37.38 -6.62
N ILE A 24 -3.10 -37.64 -7.85
CA ILE A 24 -3.95 -36.67 -8.57
C ILE A 24 -5.37 -36.58 -7.97
N TYR A 25 -5.85 -37.66 -7.34
CA TYR A 25 -7.15 -37.75 -6.67
C TYR A 25 -7.11 -37.35 -5.20
N GLU A 26 -5.92 -37.18 -4.63
CA GLU A 26 -5.75 -36.82 -3.23
C GLU A 26 -6.01 -35.32 -3.05
N SER A 27 -7.11 -34.99 -2.38
CA SER A 27 -7.55 -33.61 -2.13
C SER A 27 -6.70 -32.86 -1.09
N SER A 28 -5.68 -33.51 -0.51
CA SER A 28 -4.84 -32.90 0.52
C SER A 28 -3.62 -32.21 -0.09
N SER A 29 -3.41 -30.95 0.25
CA SER A 29 -2.27 -30.14 -0.18
C SER A 29 -0.90 -30.65 0.33
N TYR A 30 -0.87 -31.67 1.20
CA TYR A 30 0.29 -32.08 1.97
C TYR A 30 0.98 -33.36 1.47
N GLN A 31 0.46 -34.02 0.43
CA GLN A 31 1.06 -35.24 -0.13
C GLN A 31 1.41 -35.04 -1.60
N ILE A 32 2.31 -34.09 -1.86
CA ILE A 32 3.01 -34.10 -3.14
C ILE A 32 3.98 -35.28 -3.13
N SER A 33 4.02 -36.04 -4.22
CA SER A 33 4.90 -37.20 -4.38
C SER A 33 6.32 -36.86 -3.94
N SER A 34 6.92 -37.72 -3.12
CA SER A 34 8.34 -37.64 -2.75
C SER A 34 9.20 -37.46 -3.99
N THR A 35 10.35 -36.79 -3.84
CA THR A 35 11.26 -36.59 -4.97
C THR A 35 11.67 -37.93 -5.57
N GLN A 36 11.67 -38.02 -6.90
CA GLN A 36 11.94 -39.24 -7.64
C GLN A 36 13.44 -39.33 -8.00
N PRO A 37 14.01 -40.55 -8.05
CA PRO A 37 15.37 -40.75 -8.54
C PRO A 37 15.45 -40.44 -10.05
N LEU A 38 16.62 -39.95 -10.48
CA LEU A 38 16.98 -39.86 -11.90
C LEU A 38 17.37 -41.25 -12.39
N PHE A 39 17.04 -41.62 -13.63
CA PHE A 39 17.35 -42.94 -14.18
C PHE A 39 18.37 -42.86 -15.32
N ALA A 40 19.37 -43.74 -15.23
CA ALA A 40 20.29 -44.09 -16.32
C ALA A 40 20.33 -45.62 -16.39
N TYR A 41 19.29 -46.20 -16.99
CA TYR A 41 18.88 -47.61 -16.90
C TYR A 41 18.49 -48.09 -15.49
N LEU A 42 19.32 -47.82 -14.48
CA LEU A 42 19.03 -48.03 -13.06
C LEU A 42 18.84 -46.68 -12.33
N PRO A 43 18.13 -46.66 -11.19
CA PRO A 43 17.95 -45.46 -10.40
C PRO A 43 19.28 -44.94 -9.85
N LEU A 44 19.48 -43.63 -9.98
CA LEU A 44 20.53 -42.84 -9.34
C LEU A 44 19.95 -42.12 -8.12
N ARG A 45 20.71 -41.21 -7.51
CA ARG A 45 20.16 -40.31 -6.47
C ARG A 45 19.04 -39.41 -7.00
N SER A 46 18.24 -38.90 -6.08
CA SER A 46 17.29 -37.82 -6.39
C SER A 46 18.04 -36.51 -6.64
N TYR A 47 17.53 -35.73 -7.61
CA TYR A 47 17.97 -34.38 -7.92
C TYR A 47 16.88 -33.34 -7.64
N GLY A 48 15.79 -33.72 -6.97
CA GLY A 48 14.69 -32.81 -6.62
C GLY A 48 13.49 -32.83 -7.58
N PHE A 49 13.51 -33.66 -8.62
CA PHE A 49 12.33 -33.85 -9.48
C PHE A 49 11.21 -34.57 -8.73
N ARG A 50 9.96 -34.22 -9.03
CA ARG A 50 8.75 -34.92 -8.52
C ARG A 50 8.17 -35.91 -9.54
N PHE A 51 8.88 -36.09 -10.65
CA PHE A 51 8.61 -37.02 -11.74
C PHE A 51 9.89 -37.80 -12.06
N ILE A 52 9.71 -38.97 -12.66
CA ILE A 52 10.83 -39.79 -13.11
C ILE A 52 11.34 -39.23 -14.42
N LEU A 53 12.66 -39.16 -14.52
CA LEU A 53 13.36 -38.67 -15.69
C LEU A 53 14.42 -39.70 -16.07
N GLN A 54 14.33 -40.23 -17.29
CA GLN A 54 15.21 -41.28 -17.79
C GLN A 54 15.89 -40.80 -19.07
N ALA A 55 17.21 -40.95 -19.11
CA ALA A 55 18.00 -40.79 -20.33
C ALA A 55 19.28 -41.63 -20.22
N ASP A 56 20.01 -41.76 -21.33
CA ASP A 56 21.28 -42.48 -21.40
C ASP A 56 22.44 -41.67 -20.80
N PHE A 57 22.30 -41.16 -19.58
CA PHE A 57 23.34 -40.34 -18.94
C PHE A 57 24.64 -41.10 -18.76
N GLU A 58 25.76 -40.41 -19.01
CA GLU A 58 27.07 -40.90 -18.63
C GLU A 58 27.29 -40.70 -17.12
N ILE A 59 27.69 -41.77 -16.45
CA ILE A 59 27.81 -41.87 -15.00
C ILE A 59 29.20 -42.42 -14.62
N PRO A 60 29.77 -42.05 -13.46
CA PRO A 60 31.00 -42.64 -12.95
C PRO A 60 30.76 -44.09 -12.52
N ALA A 61 31.85 -44.84 -12.29
CA ALA A 61 31.80 -46.24 -11.85
C ALA A 61 31.03 -46.44 -10.53
N THR A 62 30.96 -45.41 -9.66
CA THR A 62 30.17 -45.44 -8.42
C THR A 62 28.67 -45.50 -8.67
N ARG A 63 28.19 -45.07 -9.85
CA ARG A 63 26.78 -45.01 -10.26
C ARG A 63 25.87 -44.25 -9.30
N GLN A 64 26.41 -43.30 -8.54
CA GLN A 64 25.62 -42.50 -7.60
C GLN A 64 25.08 -41.22 -8.23
N GLU A 65 25.81 -40.64 -9.19
CA GLU A 65 25.46 -39.36 -9.80
C GLU A 65 25.79 -39.30 -11.30
N VAL A 66 25.35 -38.25 -11.98
CA VAL A 66 25.70 -37.98 -13.38
C VAL A 66 27.06 -37.30 -13.46
N LEU A 67 27.84 -37.62 -14.49
CA LEU A 67 29.09 -36.90 -14.76
C LEU A 67 28.78 -35.44 -15.11
N ARG A 68 29.25 -34.54 -14.26
CA ARG A 68 29.26 -33.08 -14.51
C ARG A 68 30.36 -32.79 -15.54
N ASP A 69 30.20 -31.70 -16.29
CA ASP A 69 31.16 -31.26 -17.32
C ASP A 69 31.38 -32.28 -18.47
N ASN A 70 30.34 -33.05 -18.77
CA ASN A 70 30.31 -34.01 -19.86
C ASN A 70 29.42 -33.48 -21.01
N MET A 71 30.00 -33.41 -22.22
CA MET A 71 29.30 -32.85 -23.39
C MET A 71 28.01 -33.60 -23.74
N TRP A 72 27.99 -34.92 -23.56
CA TRP A 72 26.81 -35.75 -23.81
C TRP A 72 25.68 -35.44 -22.82
N ASN A 73 25.99 -35.38 -21.53
CA ASN A 73 24.99 -35.05 -20.50
C ASN A 73 24.47 -33.61 -20.62
N GLU A 74 25.31 -32.65 -21.02
CA GLU A 74 24.86 -31.28 -21.30
C GLU A 74 23.99 -31.21 -22.56
N TRP A 75 24.29 -31.99 -23.60
CA TRP A 75 23.42 -32.10 -24.76
C TRP A 75 22.06 -32.71 -24.40
N LEU A 76 22.04 -33.82 -23.65
CA LEU A 76 20.80 -34.42 -23.16
C LEU A 76 19.95 -33.40 -22.39
N LYS A 77 20.55 -32.62 -21.47
CA LYS A 77 19.86 -31.56 -20.73
C LYS A 77 19.20 -30.52 -21.62
N ILE A 78 19.80 -30.19 -22.78
CA ILE A 78 19.23 -29.24 -23.74
C ILE A 78 18.02 -29.88 -24.43
N GLU A 79 18.13 -31.12 -24.89
CA GLU A 79 17.01 -31.81 -25.56
C GLU A 79 15.84 -32.07 -24.60
N MET A 80 16.14 -32.36 -23.33
CA MET A 80 15.15 -32.58 -22.28
C MET A 80 14.19 -31.40 -22.10
N ILE A 81 14.60 -30.16 -22.43
CA ILE A 81 13.81 -28.93 -22.26
C ILE A 81 12.42 -29.04 -22.92
N GLN A 82 12.31 -29.81 -24.01
CA GLN A 82 11.05 -30.00 -24.74
C GLN A 82 10.05 -30.92 -24.02
N LEU A 83 10.49 -31.70 -23.03
CA LEU A 83 9.65 -32.68 -22.34
C LEU A 83 8.56 -32.03 -21.49
N LEU A 84 8.81 -30.86 -20.91
CA LEU A 84 7.82 -30.19 -20.04
C LEU A 84 6.64 -29.61 -20.86
N PRO A 85 6.86 -28.94 -22.01
CA PRO A 85 5.79 -28.62 -22.97
C PRO A 85 4.99 -29.84 -23.44
N LEU A 86 5.68 -30.92 -23.83
CA LEU A 86 5.00 -32.15 -24.28
C LEU A 86 4.16 -32.76 -23.15
N ALA A 87 4.68 -32.77 -21.92
CA ALA A 87 3.93 -33.22 -20.77
C ALA A 87 2.68 -32.37 -20.53
N TYR A 88 2.77 -31.05 -20.63
CA TYR A 88 1.62 -30.16 -20.50
C TYR A 88 0.50 -30.53 -21.47
N GLU A 89 0.81 -30.74 -22.75
CA GLU A 89 -0.17 -31.18 -23.77
C GLU A 89 -0.83 -32.51 -23.35
N GLN A 90 -0.07 -33.48 -22.85
CA GLN A 90 -0.63 -34.74 -22.34
C GLN A 90 -1.52 -34.52 -21.11
N PHE A 91 -1.16 -33.63 -20.20
CA PHE A 91 -1.97 -33.29 -19.01
C PHE A 91 -3.28 -32.58 -19.36
N GLN A 92 -3.34 -31.84 -20.47
CA GLN A 92 -4.58 -31.26 -20.98
C GLN A 92 -5.59 -32.32 -21.43
N HIS A 93 -5.10 -33.41 -22.03
CA HIS A 93 -5.92 -34.54 -22.48
C HIS A 93 -6.12 -35.63 -21.42
N LEU A 94 -5.41 -35.54 -20.28
CA LEU A 94 -5.46 -36.54 -19.22
C LEU A 94 -6.87 -36.84 -18.68
N PRO A 95 -7.78 -35.84 -18.49
CA PRO A 95 -9.16 -36.12 -18.10
C PRO A 95 -9.86 -37.09 -19.08
N ASP A 96 -9.74 -36.84 -20.38
CA ASP A 96 -10.38 -37.64 -21.44
C ASP A 96 -9.76 -39.04 -21.52
N LEU A 97 -8.42 -39.12 -21.41
CA LEU A 97 -7.69 -40.39 -21.41
C LEU A 97 -8.13 -41.29 -20.26
N LEU A 98 -8.24 -40.76 -19.04
CA LEU A 98 -8.63 -41.54 -17.87
C LEU A 98 -10.09 -41.99 -17.94
N ILE A 99 -10.99 -41.17 -18.48
CA ILE A 99 -12.39 -41.57 -18.73
C ILE A 99 -12.44 -42.79 -19.66
N SER A 100 -11.57 -42.85 -20.66
CA SER A 100 -11.54 -43.95 -21.64
C SER A 100 -10.92 -45.25 -21.10
N CYS A 101 -10.04 -45.18 -20.10
CA CYS A 101 -9.24 -46.32 -19.65
C CYS A 101 -9.82 -47.09 -18.45
N SER A 102 -10.71 -46.52 -17.66
CA SER A 102 -11.15 -47.15 -16.40
C SER A 102 -12.68 -47.23 -16.26
N LEU A 103 -13.21 -48.45 -16.31
CA LEU A 103 -14.59 -48.74 -15.91
C LEU A 103 -14.80 -48.54 -14.39
N ASP A 104 -13.76 -48.74 -13.58
CA ASP A 104 -13.83 -48.67 -12.11
C ASP A 104 -13.87 -47.22 -11.58
N LEU A 105 -13.21 -46.26 -12.23
CA LEU A 105 -13.26 -44.85 -11.82
C LEU A 105 -14.60 -44.19 -12.18
N GLN A 106 -15.31 -44.70 -13.20
CA GLN A 106 -16.66 -44.24 -13.54
C GLN A 106 -17.66 -44.56 -12.42
N GLN A 107 -17.45 -45.61 -11.61
CA GLN A 107 -18.35 -45.96 -10.51
C GLN A 107 -18.19 -45.06 -9.27
N ASN A 108 -17.03 -44.42 -9.10
CA ASN A 108 -16.71 -43.62 -7.91
C ASN A 108 -17.00 -42.11 -8.04
N ASN A 109 -17.62 -41.66 -9.14
CA ASN A 109 -18.04 -40.25 -9.37
C ASN A 109 -16.92 -39.18 -9.23
N GLN A 110 -15.64 -39.54 -9.24
CA GLN A 110 -14.52 -38.60 -9.18
C GLN A 110 -13.94 -38.37 -10.57
N LEU A 111 -14.69 -37.66 -11.41
CA LEU A 111 -14.18 -37.20 -12.71
C LEU A 111 -13.15 -36.09 -12.47
N LEU A 112 -11.95 -36.26 -13.01
CA LEU A 112 -10.92 -35.23 -12.96
C LEU A 112 -11.31 -34.07 -13.86
N THR A 113 -11.22 -32.85 -13.33
CA THR A 113 -11.39 -31.64 -14.13
C THR A 113 -10.06 -31.20 -14.74
N SER A 114 -10.11 -30.45 -15.83
CA SER A 114 -8.91 -29.84 -16.44
C SER A 114 -8.16 -28.92 -15.48
N ILE A 115 -8.87 -28.28 -14.53
CA ILE A 115 -8.24 -27.48 -13.46
C ILE A 115 -7.44 -28.39 -12.51
N GLN A 116 -7.99 -29.54 -12.12
CA GLN A 116 -7.29 -30.49 -11.25
C GLN A 116 -6.03 -31.07 -11.92
N THR A 117 -6.10 -31.42 -13.20
CA THR A 117 -4.93 -31.96 -13.93
C THR A 117 -3.85 -30.89 -14.13
N LEU A 118 -4.23 -29.66 -14.49
CA LEU A 118 -3.31 -28.53 -14.56
C LEU A 118 -2.65 -28.25 -13.20
N LYS A 119 -3.46 -28.16 -12.14
CA LYS A 119 -3.00 -27.91 -10.78
C LYS A 119 -1.98 -28.96 -10.36
N TYR A 120 -2.26 -30.23 -10.66
CA TYR A 120 -1.33 -31.32 -10.39
C TYR A 120 -0.03 -31.18 -11.17
N PHE A 121 -0.11 -30.92 -12.48
CA PHE A 121 1.06 -30.65 -13.33
C PHE A 121 1.93 -29.52 -12.79
N LEU A 122 1.33 -28.37 -12.42
CA LEU A 122 2.06 -27.22 -11.87
C LEU A 122 2.78 -27.56 -10.56
N LYS A 123 2.17 -28.38 -9.69
CA LYS A 123 2.80 -28.86 -8.44
C LYS A 123 3.99 -29.80 -8.68
N LEU A 124 4.09 -30.42 -9.85
CA LEU A 124 5.21 -31.31 -10.19
C LEU A 124 6.43 -30.56 -10.71
N ILE A 125 6.28 -29.30 -11.12
CA ILE A 125 7.39 -28.44 -11.55
C ILE A 125 8.22 -28.06 -10.31
N PRO A 126 9.51 -28.45 -10.23
CA PRO A 126 10.33 -28.13 -9.07
C PRO A 126 10.75 -26.66 -9.07
N THR A 127 10.86 -26.09 -7.87
CA THR A 127 11.48 -24.76 -7.68
C THR A 127 13.01 -24.85 -7.67
N ARG A 128 13.69 -23.72 -7.85
CA ARG A 128 15.17 -23.66 -7.81
C ARG A 128 15.76 -24.08 -6.45
N ASN A 129 14.98 -24.00 -5.38
CA ASN A 129 15.41 -24.37 -4.03
C ASN A 129 15.29 -25.88 -3.79
N GLU A 130 14.45 -26.57 -4.56
CA GLU A 130 14.22 -28.01 -4.43
C GLU A 130 15.11 -28.84 -5.35
N ILE A 131 15.52 -28.26 -6.49
CA ILE A 131 16.29 -28.96 -7.51
C ILE A 131 17.81 -28.80 -7.33
N ASP A 132 18.58 -29.84 -7.67
CA ASP A 132 20.04 -29.75 -7.74
C ASP A 132 20.46 -28.65 -8.74
N PRO A 133 21.39 -27.74 -8.37
CA PRO A 133 21.77 -26.61 -9.19
C PRO A 133 22.20 -26.96 -10.62
N TYR A 134 22.69 -28.18 -10.83
CA TYR A 134 23.06 -28.71 -12.15
C TYR A 134 21.90 -28.66 -13.17
N PHE A 135 20.65 -28.83 -12.72
CA PHE A 135 19.46 -28.83 -13.56
C PHE A 135 18.69 -27.49 -13.60
N ASN A 136 19.20 -26.43 -12.96
CA ASN A 136 18.52 -25.13 -12.96
C ASN A 136 18.27 -24.60 -14.39
N THR A 137 19.26 -24.73 -15.27
CA THR A 137 19.16 -24.28 -16.67
C THR A 137 18.08 -25.03 -17.45
N PHE A 138 17.90 -26.32 -17.18
CA PHE A 138 16.83 -27.14 -17.75
C PHE A 138 15.46 -26.62 -17.29
N ILE A 139 15.27 -26.39 -15.99
CA ILE A 139 13.98 -25.90 -15.47
C ILE A 139 13.67 -24.49 -15.96
N ASP A 140 14.66 -23.58 -15.95
CA ASP A 140 14.46 -22.21 -16.43
C ASP A 140 14.03 -22.16 -17.89
N LYS A 141 14.72 -22.89 -18.76
CA LYS A 141 14.38 -22.94 -20.19
C LYS A 141 13.07 -23.69 -20.43
N SER A 142 12.78 -24.73 -19.66
CA SER A 142 11.51 -25.47 -19.77
C SER A 142 10.32 -24.58 -19.42
N ILE A 143 10.42 -23.79 -18.35
CA ILE A 143 9.37 -22.85 -17.96
C ILE A 143 9.24 -21.73 -18.99
N GLN A 144 10.35 -21.26 -19.56
CA GLN A 144 10.31 -20.26 -20.64
C GLN A 144 9.56 -20.77 -21.88
N LEU A 145 9.77 -22.03 -22.29
CA LEU A 145 8.98 -22.63 -23.38
C LEU A 145 7.51 -22.80 -22.99
N LEU A 146 7.26 -23.26 -21.75
CA LEU A 146 5.91 -23.49 -21.24
C LEU A 146 5.09 -22.19 -21.20
N MET A 147 5.69 -21.06 -20.82
CA MET A 147 5.05 -19.73 -20.84
C MET A 147 4.41 -19.38 -22.19
N GLY A 148 4.99 -19.87 -23.30
CA GLY A 148 4.48 -19.60 -24.65
C GLY A 148 3.22 -20.38 -25.04
N ILE A 149 2.91 -21.47 -24.32
CA ILE A 149 1.81 -22.38 -24.69
C ILE A 149 0.78 -22.57 -23.57
N ILE A 150 1.19 -22.46 -22.31
CA ILE A 150 0.34 -22.74 -21.17
C ILE A 150 -0.81 -21.73 -21.10
N GLN A 151 -2.01 -22.25 -20.85
CA GLN A 151 -3.19 -21.47 -20.52
C GLN A 151 -3.59 -21.75 -19.08
N LEU A 152 -4.00 -20.71 -18.37
CA LEU A 152 -4.44 -20.76 -16.98
C LEU A 152 -5.95 -20.46 -16.88
N PRO A 153 -6.66 -21.12 -15.96
CA PRO A 153 -8.09 -20.93 -15.79
C PRO A 153 -8.39 -19.61 -15.09
N ILE A 154 -9.35 -18.87 -15.61
CA ILE A 154 -9.92 -17.67 -15.00
C ILE A 154 -11.43 -17.80 -14.97
N LEU A 155 -12.05 -17.21 -13.95
CA LEU A 155 -13.50 -17.16 -13.81
C LEU A 155 -13.97 -15.74 -14.13
N HIS A 156 -14.62 -15.56 -15.27
CA HIS A 156 -15.18 -14.27 -15.70
C HIS A 156 -16.67 -14.42 -15.95
N ASN A 157 -17.50 -13.65 -15.23
CA ASN A 157 -18.96 -13.73 -15.31
C ASN A 157 -19.50 -15.17 -15.14
N GLU A 158 -18.94 -15.92 -14.20
CA GLU A 158 -19.26 -17.34 -13.93
C GLU A 158 -18.89 -18.30 -15.08
N ILE A 159 -18.21 -17.82 -16.13
CA ILE A 159 -17.71 -18.63 -17.24
C ILE A 159 -16.23 -18.92 -17.01
N LEU A 160 -15.87 -20.20 -17.12
CA LEU A 160 -14.48 -20.65 -17.08
C LEU A 160 -13.83 -20.39 -18.44
N GLU A 161 -12.81 -19.54 -18.45
CA GLU A 161 -12.00 -19.25 -19.64
C GLU A 161 -10.53 -19.61 -19.38
N TRP A 162 -9.80 -19.85 -20.46
CA TRP A 162 -8.39 -20.25 -20.43
C TRP A 162 -7.56 -19.18 -21.13
N VAL A 163 -6.66 -18.52 -20.39
CA VAL A 163 -5.90 -17.38 -20.89
C VAL A 163 -4.41 -17.51 -20.59
N SER A 164 -3.57 -16.80 -21.36
CA SER A 164 -2.13 -16.77 -21.15
C SER A 164 -1.79 -16.22 -19.75
N PRO A 165 -0.79 -16.79 -19.04
CA PRO A 165 -0.33 -16.29 -17.74
C PRO A 165 -0.02 -14.80 -17.71
N THR A 166 0.45 -14.22 -18.83
CA THR A 166 0.76 -12.79 -18.95
C THR A 166 -0.44 -11.88 -18.76
N ARG A 167 -1.66 -12.41 -18.88
CA ARG A 167 -2.92 -11.72 -18.61
C ARG A 167 -3.52 -12.11 -17.26
N CYS A 168 -2.82 -12.89 -16.44
CA CYS A 168 -3.29 -13.34 -15.13
C CYS A 168 -2.64 -12.55 -14.00
N VAL A 169 -3.45 -12.14 -13.04
CA VAL A 169 -3.04 -11.48 -11.81
C VAL A 169 -3.27 -12.42 -10.63
N VAL A 170 -2.23 -12.59 -9.83
CA VAL A 170 -2.24 -13.39 -8.61
C VAL A 170 -2.45 -12.46 -7.41
N VAL A 171 -3.59 -12.62 -6.75
CA VAL A 171 -3.91 -11.98 -5.47
C VAL A 171 -4.40 -13.06 -4.52
N ARG A 172 -3.69 -13.27 -3.42
CA ARG A 172 -4.08 -14.26 -2.39
C ARG A 172 -5.07 -13.69 -1.36
N ASP A 173 -5.05 -12.39 -1.16
CA ASP A 173 -5.94 -11.73 -0.21
C ASP A 173 -7.33 -11.51 -0.82
N ALA A 174 -8.32 -12.24 -0.31
CA ALA A 174 -9.71 -12.12 -0.74
C ALA A 174 -10.25 -10.69 -0.58
N PHE A 175 -9.76 -9.95 0.42
CA PHE A 175 -10.14 -8.56 0.66
C PHE A 175 -9.79 -7.64 -0.52
N ILE A 176 -8.63 -7.84 -1.14
CA ILE A 176 -8.18 -7.03 -2.29
C ILE A 176 -9.03 -7.34 -3.52
N ARG A 177 -9.41 -8.61 -3.71
CA ARG A 177 -10.31 -9.04 -4.79
C ARG A 177 -11.71 -8.47 -4.64
N GLU A 178 -12.18 -8.29 -3.41
CA GLU A 178 -13.48 -7.68 -3.11
C GLU A 178 -13.50 -6.18 -3.46
N ILE A 179 -12.39 -5.47 -3.20
CA ILE A 179 -12.28 -4.03 -3.44
C ILE A 179 -12.08 -3.71 -4.92
N PHE A 180 -11.20 -4.44 -5.60
CA PHE A 180 -10.87 -4.21 -7.00
C PHE A 180 -11.58 -5.25 -7.87
N SER A 181 -12.68 -4.85 -8.50
CA SER A 181 -13.46 -5.74 -9.36
C SER A 181 -12.68 -6.24 -10.57
N GLN A 182 -13.12 -7.37 -11.12
CA GLN A 182 -12.59 -7.94 -12.37
C GLN A 182 -12.68 -6.94 -13.54
N ASP A 183 -13.77 -6.16 -13.63
CA ASP A 183 -13.96 -5.14 -14.67
C ASP A 183 -12.96 -3.99 -14.55
N LEU A 184 -12.62 -3.60 -13.32
CA LEU A 184 -11.62 -2.56 -13.07
C LEU A 184 -10.23 -3.04 -13.48
N LEU A 185 -9.89 -4.31 -13.21
CA LEU A 185 -8.63 -4.92 -13.68
C LEU A 185 -8.55 -4.95 -15.21
N LEU A 186 -9.64 -5.34 -15.88
CA LEU A 186 -9.69 -5.42 -17.34
C LEU A 186 -9.53 -4.05 -18.00
N SER A 187 -10.25 -3.04 -17.51
CA SER A 187 -10.19 -1.69 -18.08
C SER A 187 -8.79 -1.07 -18.01
N HIS A 188 -8.01 -1.37 -16.96
CA HIS A 188 -6.69 -0.76 -16.75
C HIS A 188 -5.51 -1.59 -17.21
N PHE A 189 -5.56 -2.91 -17.01
CA PHE A 189 -4.42 -3.81 -17.23
C PHE A 189 -4.73 -4.88 -18.28
N ASN A 190 -5.95 -4.96 -18.80
CA ASN A 190 -6.41 -6.04 -19.69
C ASN A 190 -6.07 -7.43 -19.13
N SER A 191 -6.24 -7.57 -17.81
CA SER A 191 -5.82 -8.74 -17.03
C SER A 191 -6.96 -9.30 -16.18
N TYR A 192 -6.85 -10.56 -15.77
CA TYR A 192 -7.85 -11.33 -15.04
C TYR A 192 -7.32 -11.86 -13.73
N TYR A 193 -8.20 -11.97 -12.73
CA TYR A 193 -7.87 -12.75 -11.54
C TYR A 193 -7.75 -14.23 -11.88
N LEU A 194 -6.64 -14.81 -11.45
CA LEU A 194 -6.43 -16.24 -11.57
C LEU A 194 -7.39 -17.03 -10.64
N ASP A 195 -7.86 -18.18 -11.13
CA ASP A 195 -8.72 -19.09 -10.38
C ASP A 195 -8.18 -19.36 -8.96
N GLU A 196 -9.09 -19.36 -7.98
CA GLU A 196 -8.74 -19.44 -6.57
C GLU A 196 -8.07 -20.78 -6.20
N GLN A 197 -8.45 -21.89 -6.85
CA GLN A 197 -7.85 -23.20 -6.58
C GLN A 197 -6.38 -23.23 -7.00
N ILE A 198 -6.04 -22.56 -8.11
CA ILE A 198 -4.65 -22.44 -8.57
C ILE A 198 -3.85 -21.53 -7.63
N VAL A 199 -4.40 -20.38 -7.25
CA VAL A 199 -3.69 -19.40 -6.40
C VAL A 199 -3.40 -19.91 -4.99
N THR A 200 -4.32 -20.71 -4.43
CA THR A 200 -4.22 -21.25 -3.07
C THR A 200 -3.28 -22.46 -2.98
N GLU A 201 -3.30 -23.33 -3.98
CA GLU A 201 -2.58 -24.62 -3.90
C GLU A 201 -1.28 -24.69 -4.70
N CYS A 202 -1.04 -23.78 -5.65
CA CYS A 202 0.20 -23.76 -6.43
C CYS A 202 1.25 -22.82 -5.83
N ASP A 203 2.52 -23.11 -6.09
CA ASP A 203 3.61 -22.23 -5.70
C ASP A 203 3.58 -20.94 -6.51
N GLU A 204 3.51 -19.82 -5.81
CA GLU A 204 3.45 -18.50 -6.41
C GLU A 204 4.72 -18.16 -7.20
N ALA A 205 5.89 -18.66 -6.79
CA ALA A 205 7.13 -18.45 -7.53
C ALA A 205 7.08 -19.11 -8.92
N ILE A 206 6.37 -20.24 -9.06
CA ILE A 206 6.15 -20.89 -10.36
C ILE A 206 5.20 -20.05 -11.20
N LEU A 207 4.07 -19.60 -10.63
CA LEU A 207 3.09 -18.75 -11.33
C LEU A 207 3.74 -17.46 -11.86
N MET A 208 4.57 -16.79 -11.06
CA MET A 208 5.31 -15.60 -11.48
C MET A 208 6.30 -15.90 -12.61
N ARG A 209 7.01 -17.04 -12.56
CA ARG A 209 7.93 -17.46 -13.63
C ARG A 209 7.23 -17.86 -14.92
N LEU A 210 5.96 -18.29 -14.84
CA LEU A 210 5.11 -18.55 -16.00
C LEU A 210 4.60 -17.25 -16.64
N GLY A 211 4.74 -16.10 -15.98
CA GLY A 211 4.36 -14.79 -16.50
C GLY A 211 3.17 -14.13 -15.80
N CYS A 212 2.58 -14.77 -14.77
CA CYS A 212 1.56 -14.10 -13.95
C CYS A 212 2.12 -12.85 -13.27
N GLN A 213 1.24 -11.89 -13.01
CA GLN A 213 1.59 -10.62 -12.37
C GLN A 213 1.04 -10.54 -10.95
N ARG A 214 1.71 -9.78 -10.08
CA ARG A 214 1.15 -9.34 -8.80
C ARG A 214 0.63 -7.93 -8.97
N LEU A 215 -0.37 -7.56 -8.16
CA LEU A 215 -0.69 -6.15 -7.98
C LEU A 215 0.40 -5.51 -7.12
N ASP A 216 1.32 -4.81 -7.76
CA ASP A 216 2.30 -3.99 -7.07
C ASP A 216 1.65 -2.70 -6.55
N PHE A 217 2.42 -1.94 -5.78
CA PHE A 217 1.95 -0.67 -5.23
C PHE A 217 1.50 0.30 -6.32
N SER A 218 2.26 0.41 -7.41
CA SER A 218 1.94 1.30 -8.53
C SER A 218 0.60 0.96 -9.18
N SER A 219 0.31 -0.33 -9.35
CA SER A 219 -0.95 -0.82 -9.88
C SER A 219 -2.12 -0.52 -8.95
N ILE A 220 -1.94 -0.76 -7.64
CA ILE A 220 -2.97 -0.48 -6.62
C ILE A 220 -3.28 1.01 -6.54
N LEU A 221 -2.26 1.88 -6.55
CA LEU A 221 -2.48 3.32 -6.59
C LEU A 221 -3.23 3.75 -7.84
N ARG A 222 -2.91 3.19 -9.00
CA ARG A 222 -3.60 3.49 -10.25
C ARG A 222 -5.08 3.11 -10.18
N LEU A 223 -5.40 1.93 -9.63
CA LEU A 223 -6.77 1.48 -9.41
C LEU A 223 -7.53 2.39 -8.44
N ILE A 224 -6.93 2.76 -7.32
CA ILE A 224 -7.53 3.68 -6.34
C ILE A 224 -7.76 5.06 -6.96
N ARG A 225 -6.80 5.59 -7.74
CA ARG A 225 -6.95 6.85 -8.48
C ARG A 225 -8.14 6.79 -9.43
N THR A 226 -8.33 5.68 -10.15
CA THR A 226 -9.51 5.52 -11.02
C THR A 226 -10.79 5.56 -10.23
N LEU A 227 -10.91 4.74 -9.17
CA LEU A 227 -12.10 4.70 -8.32
C LEU A 227 -12.43 6.09 -7.77
N TYR A 228 -11.41 6.85 -7.38
CA TYR A 228 -11.56 8.25 -6.99
C TYR A 228 -12.08 9.13 -8.13
N THR A 229 -11.44 9.11 -9.31
CA THR A 229 -11.83 9.98 -10.43
C THR A 229 -13.21 9.67 -11.00
N GLN A 230 -13.62 8.40 -11.01
CA GLN A 230 -14.97 8.00 -11.42
C GLN A 230 -16.02 8.60 -10.48
N ASN A 231 -15.76 8.60 -9.17
CA ASN A 231 -16.62 9.21 -8.17
C ASN A 231 -16.66 10.76 -8.24
N GLU A 232 -15.62 11.43 -8.78
CA GLU A 232 -15.64 12.89 -9.01
C GLU A 232 -16.36 13.29 -10.30
N GLN A 233 -16.22 12.51 -11.38
CA GLN A 233 -16.78 12.85 -12.70
C GLN A 233 -18.25 12.50 -12.83
N GLU A 234 -18.70 11.44 -12.16
CA GLU A 234 -20.11 11.26 -11.93
C GLU A 234 -20.57 12.32 -10.93
N HIS A 235 -21.25 13.37 -11.39
CA HIS A 235 -22.09 14.25 -10.55
C HIS A 235 -23.25 13.48 -9.86
N SER A 236 -23.09 12.18 -9.63
CA SER A 236 -24.02 11.29 -8.97
C SER A 236 -23.80 11.35 -7.46
N THR A 237 -24.87 11.14 -6.74
CA THR A 237 -25.08 11.37 -5.31
C THR A 237 -24.23 10.52 -4.35
N LYS A 238 -23.16 9.86 -4.83
CA LYS A 238 -22.28 8.99 -4.04
C LYS A 238 -20.96 9.68 -3.73
N THR A 239 -20.95 10.47 -2.65
CA THR A 239 -19.69 10.83 -1.98
C THR A 239 -18.98 9.54 -1.57
N THR A 240 -17.65 9.46 -1.80
CA THR A 240 -16.83 8.33 -1.33
C THR A 240 -17.09 8.09 0.15
N SER A 241 -17.51 6.87 0.50
CA SER A 241 -17.83 6.55 1.88
C SER A 241 -16.56 6.40 2.71
N ILE A 242 -16.65 6.62 4.02
CA ILE A 242 -15.55 6.37 4.95
C ILE A 242 -15.08 4.91 4.88
N GLU A 243 -15.99 3.98 4.61
CA GLU A 243 -15.67 2.56 4.40
C GLU A 243 -14.77 2.36 3.18
N GLN A 244 -15.07 2.99 2.04
CA GLN A 244 -14.25 2.89 0.84
C GLN A 244 -12.85 3.49 1.06
N ILE A 245 -12.77 4.63 1.77
CA ILE A 245 -11.48 5.25 2.10
C ILE A 245 -10.66 4.34 3.02
N ALA A 246 -11.29 3.74 4.03
CA ALA A 246 -10.64 2.77 4.91
C ALA A 246 -10.12 1.56 4.12
N GLN A 247 -10.92 1.04 3.20
CA GLN A 247 -10.54 -0.05 2.29
C GLN A 247 -9.33 0.32 1.42
N TRP A 248 -9.29 1.54 0.87
CA TRP A 248 -8.14 2.02 0.11
C TRP A 248 -6.88 2.11 0.96
N LEU A 249 -6.96 2.66 2.17
CA LEU A 249 -5.82 2.74 3.10
C LEU A 249 -5.31 1.36 3.51
N LEU A 250 -6.20 0.38 3.69
CA LEU A 250 -5.83 -1.02 3.96
C LEU A 250 -5.09 -1.65 2.77
N CYS A 251 -5.55 -1.44 1.54
CA CYS A 251 -4.86 -1.92 0.34
C CYS A 251 -3.48 -1.27 0.15
N ILE A 252 -3.36 0.03 0.45
CA ILE A 252 -2.10 0.77 0.40
C ILE A 252 -1.13 0.21 1.46
N ASP A 253 -1.57 0.07 2.71
CA ASP A 253 -0.76 -0.50 3.79
C ASP A 253 -0.31 -1.94 3.47
N TYR A 254 -1.20 -2.75 2.90
CA TYR A 254 -0.87 -4.11 2.47
C TYR A 254 0.18 -4.15 1.36
N SER A 255 0.01 -3.35 0.30
CA SER A 255 0.97 -3.32 -0.82
C SER A 255 2.35 -2.83 -0.40
N LEU A 256 2.42 -1.82 0.47
CA LEU A 256 3.67 -1.36 1.05
C LEU A 256 4.36 -2.45 1.89
N GLN A 257 3.60 -3.24 2.66
CA GLN A 257 4.18 -4.38 3.40
C GLN A 257 4.77 -5.43 2.46
N GLN A 258 4.07 -5.78 1.37
CA GLN A 258 4.60 -6.73 0.40
C GLN A 258 5.88 -6.24 -0.28
N GLU A 259 6.01 -4.93 -0.54
CA GLU A 259 7.23 -4.37 -1.12
C GLU A 259 8.40 -4.42 -0.14
N ARG A 260 8.14 -4.18 1.15
CA ARG A 260 9.14 -4.28 2.21
C ARG A 260 9.69 -5.70 2.40
N GLU A 261 8.91 -6.72 2.07
CA GLU A 261 9.33 -8.12 2.16
C GLU A 261 10.19 -8.57 0.96
N LYS A 262 10.34 -7.74 -0.09
CA LYS A 262 11.18 -8.09 -1.25
C LYS A 262 12.67 -8.10 -0.86
N PRO A 263 13.43 -9.17 -1.14
CA PRO A 263 14.86 -9.19 -0.88
C PRO A 263 15.59 -8.12 -1.70
N GLY A 264 16.34 -7.24 -1.02
CA GLY A 264 17.00 -6.07 -1.62
C GLY A 264 16.29 -4.73 -1.37
N PHE A 265 15.10 -4.73 -0.77
CA PHE A 265 14.40 -3.53 -0.34
C PHE A 265 14.95 -3.05 1.01
N ASN A 266 15.93 -2.14 0.98
CA ASN A 266 16.53 -1.54 2.18
C ASN A 266 15.92 -0.16 2.41
N PHE A 267 15.31 0.05 3.59
CA PHE A 267 14.85 1.36 4.08
C PHE A 267 15.98 2.42 4.14
N ASP A 268 17.24 1.98 4.21
CA ASP A 268 18.43 2.83 4.38
C ASP A 268 19.25 2.99 3.09
N HIS A 269 18.80 2.44 1.97
CA HIS A 269 19.39 2.76 0.67
C HIS A 269 18.50 3.77 -0.05
N ASP A 270 19.08 4.95 -0.26
CA ASP A 270 18.65 6.08 -1.09
C ASP A 270 18.51 5.70 -2.59
N ASP A 271 18.07 4.47 -2.89
CA ASP A 271 17.52 4.13 -4.19
C ASP A 271 16.13 4.77 -4.20
N GLY A 272 16.01 5.91 -4.88
CA GLY A 272 14.89 6.85 -4.84
C GLY A 272 13.49 6.31 -5.14
N SER A 273 13.26 5.00 -5.22
CA SER A 273 11.94 4.38 -5.39
C SER A 273 11.01 4.63 -4.20
N GLU A 274 11.45 4.53 -2.93
CA GLU A 274 10.55 4.79 -1.78
C GLU A 274 10.20 6.29 -1.61
N VAL A 275 11.16 7.17 -1.92
CA VAL A 275 10.92 8.61 -1.92
C VAL A 275 9.85 8.94 -2.98
N THR A 276 9.93 8.33 -4.17
CA THR A 276 8.92 8.52 -5.20
C THR A 276 7.53 7.95 -4.82
N THR A 277 7.44 6.79 -4.18
CA THR A 277 6.13 6.20 -3.80
C THR A 277 5.43 7.01 -2.72
N MET A 278 6.16 7.47 -1.70
CA MET A 278 5.61 8.30 -0.63
C MET A 278 5.22 9.69 -1.15
N GLU A 279 6.01 10.29 -2.05
CA GLU A 279 5.64 11.53 -2.73
C GLU A 279 4.36 11.39 -3.57
N GLU A 280 4.22 10.27 -4.27
CA GLU A 280 3.01 9.95 -5.02
C GLU A 280 1.77 9.80 -4.12
N LEU A 281 1.90 9.20 -2.94
CA LEU A 281 0.82 9.13 -1.95
C LEU A 281 0.45 10.50 -1.40
N LYS A 282 1.44 11.34 -1.10
CA LYS A 282 1.19 12.69 -0.57
C LYS A 282 0.39 13.56 -1.54
N LYS A 283 0.51 13.29 -2.84
CA LYS A 283 -0.26 13.94 -3.93
C LYS A 283 -1.71 13.45 -4.02
N MET A 284 -2.03 12.28 -3.46
CA MET A 284 -3.38 11.69 -3.58
C MET A 284 -4.39 12.35 -2.65
N LYS A 285 -5.55 12.70 -3.20
CA LYS A 285 -6.68 13.27 -2.46
C LYS A 285 -7.51 12.17 -1.79
N ILE A 286 -6.92 11.50 -0.80
CA ILE A 286 -7.54 10.35 -0.10
C ILE A 286 -7.79 10.60 1.38
N ILE A 287 -7.40 11.76 1.92
CA ILE A 287 -7.54 12.06 3.35
C ILE A 287 -8.88 12.74 3.61
N PRO A 288 -9.78 12.15 4.43
CA PRO A 288 -11.03 12.80 4.83
C PRO A 288 -10.81 13.71 6.04
N LEU A 289 -11.36 14.93 6.00
CA LEU A 289 -11.31 15.88 7.11
C LEU A 289 -12.67 16.00 7.82
N GLN A 290 -12.65 16.20 9.14
CA GLN A 290 -13.84 16.15 10.03
C GLN A 290 -14.99 17.13 9.67
N HIS A 291 -14.69 18.19 8.91
CA HIS A 291 -15.66 19.23 8.54
C HIS A 291 -15.70 19.52 7.04
N GLN A 292 -15.15 18.64 6.21
CA GLN A 292 -15.14 18.81 4.76
C GLN A 292 -15.58 17.52 4.08
N SER A 293 -16.55 17.62 3.18
CA SER A 293 -16.96 16.49 2.33
C SER A 293 -15.90 16.14 1.29
N ARG A 294 -15.05 17.10 0.94
CA ARG A 294 -13.98 16.93 -0.04
C ARG A 294 -12.78 16.25 0.60
N LEU A 295 -12.25 15.24 -0.09
CA LEU A 295 -10.98 14.62 0.26
C LEU A 295 -9.81 15.53 -0.10
N VAL A 296 -8.79 15.52 0.75
CA VAL A 296 -7.60 16.35 0.58
C VAL A 296 -6.36 15.50 0.36
N SER A 297 -5.38 16.07 -0.32
CA SER A 297 -4.03 15.51 -0.35
C SER A 297 -3.20 16.07 0.80
N ILE A 298 -2.15 15.34 1.19
CA ILE A 298 -1.20 15.84 2.19
C ILE A 298 -0.46 17.06 1.62
N GLU A 299 -0.15 17.04 0.32
CA GLU A 299 0.61 18.10 -0.34
C GLU A 299 -0.11 19.45 -0.36
N GLU A 300 -1.45 19.46 -0.45
CA GLU A 300 -2.27 20.68 -0.28
C GLU A 300 -1.98 21.40 1.05
N PHE A 301 -1.48 20.65 2.05
CA PHE A 301 -1.18 21.11 3.39
C PHE A 301 0.33 21.08 3.65
N SER A 302 1.21 21.13 2.65
CA SER A 302 2.67 21.15 2.88
C SER A 302 3.15 22.24 3.85
N GLN A 303 2.40 23.34 3.97
CA GLN A 303 2.63 24.43 4.94
C GLN A 303 1.77 24.35 6.21
N ARG A 304 0.74 23.49 6.27
CA ARG A 304 -0.24 23.36 7.37
C ARG A 304 -0.21 21.96 7.96
N THR A 305 -0.37 21.81 9.28
CA THR A 305 -0.31 20.46 9.89
C THR A 305 -1.71 19.83 9.93
N ILE A 306 -1.86 18.61 9.40
CA ILE A 306 -3.05 17.79 9.61
C ILE A 306 -2.88 17.01 10.91
N LEU A 307 -3.86 17.09 11.80
CA LEU A 307 -3.85 16.46 13.11
C LEU A 307 -4.73 15.21 13.15
N PHE A 308 -4.37 14.27 14.03
CA PHE A 308 -5.30 13.24 14.47
C PHE A 308 -6.41 13.86 15.35
N PRO A 309 -7.60 13.22 15.42
CA PRO A 309 -8.67 13.64 16.30
C PRO A 309 -8.24 13.77 17.76
N LEU A 310 -8.81 14.75 18.45
CA LEU A 310 -8.51 15.01 19.86
C LEU A 310 -8.97 13.84 20.74
N ASN A 311 -8.08 13.42 21.64
CA ASN A 311 -8.45 12.46 22.66
C ASN A 311 -9.44 13.11 23.64
N LYS A 312 -10.69 12.61 23.65
CA LYS A 312 -11.78 13.09 24.50
C LYS A 312 -11.49 12.99 26.00
N ARG A 313 -10.54 12.14 26.41
CA ARG A 313 -10.16 11.94 27.82
C ARG A 313 -9.13 12.95 28.33
N THR A 314 -8.39 13.60 27.43
CA THR A 314 -7.39 14.60 27.83
C THR A 314 -8.05 15.95 28.08
N PRO A 315 -7.90 16.54 29.28
CA PRO A 315 -8.39 17.89 29.55
C PRO A 315 -7.46 18.91 28.86
N TYR A 316 -8.00 19.61 27.86
CA TYR A 316 -7.33 20.74 27.23
C TYR A 316 -7.80 22.06 27.84
N ALA A 317 -6.88 23.03 27.94
CA ALA A 317 -7.27 24.40 28.24
C ALA A 317 -8.25 24.91 27.16
N LYS A 318 -9.18 25.78 27.55
CA LYS A 318 -10.27 26.23 26.67
C LYS A 318 -9.74 26.82 25.36
N TYR A 319 -8.72 27.67 25.43
CA TYR A 319 -8.11 28.28 24.25
C TYR A 319 -7.44 27.23 23.35
N LEU A 320 -6.69 26.27 23.91
CA LEU A 320 -6.07 25.20 23.13
C LEU A 320 -7.10 24.35 22.42
N LYS A 321 -8.21 24.01 23.08
CA LYS A 321 -9.30 23.25 22.45
C LYS A 321 -9.83 23.96 21.21
N ILE A 322 -10.09 25.27 21.29
CA ILE A 322 -10.56 26.09 20.17
C ILE A 322 -9.52 26.14 19.03
N VAL A 323 -8.22 26.30 19.35
CA VAL A 323 -7.15 26.31 18.35
C VAL A 323 -7.05 24.97 17.62
N LEU A 324 -7.16 23.87 18.35
CA LEU A 324 -7.08 22.53 17.80
C LEU A 324 -8.29 22.23 16.92
N GLU A 325 -9.51 22.53 17.37
CA GLU A 325 -10.75 22.35 16.58
C GLU A 325 -10.74 23.17 15.28
N ASP A 326 -10.03 24.30 15.24
CA ASP A 326 -9.85 25.11 14.04
C ASP A 326 -8.75 24.57 13.09
N THR A 327 -7.87 23.70 13.58
CA THR A 327 -6.80 23.06 12.79
C THR A 327 -7.37 21.90 11.96
N PRO A 328 -6.90 21.65 10.73
CA PRO A 328 -7.38 20.52 9.93
C PRO A 328 -7.16 19.18 10.64
N MET A 329 -8.26 18.47 10.92
CA MET A 329 -8.24 17.15 11.55
C MET A 329 -8.81 16.08 10.63
N ILE A 330 -8.23 14.89 10.68
CA ILE A 330 -8.80 13.70 10.04
C ILE A 330 -10.18 13.42 10.63
N ASP A 331 -11.12 12.96 9.82
CA ASP A 331 -12.43 12.53 10.29
C ASP A 331 -12.29 11.36 11.29
N GLU A 332 -12.76 11.56 12.52
CA GLU A 332 -12.75 10.56 13.61
C GLU A 332 -13.42 9.25 13.19
N ARG A 333 -14.48 9.33 12.37
CA ARG A 333 -15.24 8.17 11.91
C ARG A 333 -14.39 7.20 11.09
N LEU A 334 -13.36 7.68 10.39
CA LEU A 334 -12.44 6.82 9.65
C LEU A 334 -11.63 5.94 10.59
N LEU A 335 -11.08 6.55 11.64
CA LEU A 335 -10.27 5.84 12.62
C LEU A 335 -11.13 4.87 13.43
N ASP A 336 -12.30 5.32 13.88
CA ASP A 336 -13.27 4.47 14.59
C ASP A 336 -13.69 3.27 13.74
N PHE A 337 -13.93 3.46 12.44
CA PHE A 337 -14.29 2.37 11.53
C PHE A 337 -13.16 1.34 11.40
N ILE A 338 -11.92 1.78 11.23
CA ILE A 338 -10.76 0.89 11.09
C ILE A 338 -10.47 0.17 12.41
N GLU A 339 -10.51 0.88 13.54
CA GLU A 339 -10.30 0.30 14.87
C GLU A 339 -11.32 -0.79 15.18
N ASN A 340 -12.60 -0.56 14.85
CA ASN A 340 -13.67 -1.51 15.11
C ASN A 340 -13.69 -2.70 14.13
N LYS A 341 -13.54 -2.46 12.82
CA LYS A 341 -13.65 -3.52 11.80
C LYS A 341 -12.32 -4.26 11.56
N TYR A 342 -11.18 -3.58 11.73
CA TYR A 342 -9.84 -4.11 11.43
C TYR A 342 -8.80 -3.79 12.53
N PRO A 343 -9.04 -4.19 13.80
CA PRO A 343 -8.20 -3.79 14.94
C PRO A 343 -6.73 -4.18 14.79
N ARG A 344 -6.44 -5.33 14.15
CA ARG A 344 -5.06 -5.82 13.93
C ARG A 344 -4.26 -4.95 12.97
N ARG A 345 -4.92 -4.17 12.10
CA ARG A 345 -4.29 -3.31 11.09
C ARG A 345 -4.27 -1.84 11.50
N PHE A 346 -5.03 -1.47 12.53
CA PHE A 346 -5.17 -0.09 12.99
C PHE A 346 -3.82 0.57 13.30
N ASP A 347 -2.96 -0.08 14.07
CA ASP A 347 -1.63 0.45 14.40
C ASP A 347 -0.71 0.60 13.18
N SER A 348 -0.88 -0.24 12.16
CA SER A 348 -0.12 -0.12 10.91
C SER A 348 -0.59 1.09 10.11
N ILE A 349 -1.90 1.27 9.96
CA ILE A 349 -2.47 2.42 9.27
C ILE A 349 -2.15 3.71 10.02
N LYS A 350 -2.21 3.71 11.35
CA LYS A 350 -1.84 4.89 12.14
C LYS A 350 -0.37 5.27 11.93
N ARG A 351 0.53 4.29 11.79
CA ARG A 351 1.93 4.53 11.41
C ARG A 351 2.04 5.08 9.98
N LEU A 352 1.36 4.49 9.00
CA LEU A 352 1.32 4.99 7.63
C LEU A 352 0.87 6.46 7.56
N LEU A 353 -0.20 6.82 8.28
CA LEU A 353 -0.69 8.19 8.35
C LEU A 353 0.33 9.14 8.99
N LYS A 354 1.09 8.69 10.00
CA LYS A 354 2.22 9.46 10.56
C LYS A 354 3.35 9.66 9.56
N ASP A 355 3.71 8.61 8.83
CA ASP A 355 4.76 8.64 7.82
C ASP A 355 4.39 9.58 6.67
N LEU A 356 3.09 9.67 6.33
CA LEU A 356 2.56 10.66 5.40
C LEU A 356 2.70 12.10 5.92
N GLY A 357 2.76 12.31 7.24
CA GLY A 357 2.98 13.61 7.86
C GLY A 357 1.87 14.07 8.82
N ILE A 358 0.91 13.21 9.13
CA ILE A 358 -0.17 13.50 10.10
C ILE A 358 0.39 13.33 11.52
N THR A 359 0.18 14.31 12.39
CA THR A 359 0.81 14.31 13.72
C THR A 359 -0.17 14.06 14.85
N ASP A 360 0.20 13.14 15.76
CA ASP A 360 -0.48 12.89 17.05
C ASP A 360 -0.16 13.99 18.08
N ALA A 361 1.03 14.59 17.99
CA ALA A 361 1.59 15.40 19.05
C ALA A 361 1.05 16.85 18.99
N LEU A 362 0.60 17.35 20.15
CA LEU A 362 0.36 18.76 20.40
C LEU A 362 1.69 19.54 20.38
N ASN A 363 2.30 19.65 19.21
CA ASN A 363 3.48 20.48 19.02
C ASN A 363 3.02 21.91 18.75
N ILE A 364 2.82 22.67 19.82
CA ILE A 364 2.29 24.04 19.76
C ILE A 364 3.16 24.94 18.88
N ARG A 365 4.49 24.73 18.85
CA ARG A 365 5.39 25.46 17.94
C ARG A 365 5.09 25.17 16.48
N ARG A 366 4.82 23.91 16.15
CA ARG A 366 4.46 23.48 14.79
C ARG A 366 3.06 23.96 14.39
N ILE A 367 2.10 23.93 15.31
CA ILE A 367 0.76 24.51 15.08
C ILE A 367 0.87 26.02 14.88
N TYR A 368 1.71 26.69 15.66
CA TYR A 368 1.95 28.11 15.50
C TYR A 368 2.58 28.43 14.13
N SER A 369 3.69 27.78 13.77
CA SER A 369 4.38 28.05 12.52
C SER A 369 3.57 27.69 11.29
N ASN A 370 2.81 26.60 11.35
CA ASN A 370 2.15 26.02 10.18
C ASN A 370 0.67 26.42 10.07
N HIS A 371 0.01 26.84 11.15
CA HIS A 371 -1.43 27.16 11.12
C HIS A 371 -1.72 28.58 11.61
N ILE A 372 -1.36 28.92 12.85
CA ILE A 372 -1.72 30.21 13.45
C ILE A 372 -1.06 31.38 12.71
N LEU A 373 0.26 31.33 12.52
CA LEU A 373 1.02 32.41 11.90
C LEU A 373 0.55 32.67 10.45
N PRO A 374 0.45 31.66 9.55
CA PRO A 374 -0.05 31.88 8.20
C PRO A 374 -1.47 32.46 8.14
N VAL A 375 -2.37 32.02 9.03
CA VAL A 375 -3.74 32.57 9.09
C VAL A 375 -3.72 34.03 9.54
N MET A 376 -2.89 34.38 10.53
CA MET A 376 -2.78 35.76 11.02
C MET A 376 -2.12 36.71 10.00
N MET A 377 -1.20 36.21 9.16
CA MET A 377 -0.54 37.01 8.12
C MET A 377 -1.48 37.33 6.93
N ASP A 378 -2.47 36.48 6.64
CA ASP A 378 -3.37 36.65 5.49
C ASP A 378 -4.71 37.30 5.89
N ASP A 379 -4.94 38.53 5.39
CA ASP A 379 -6.17 39.30 5.66
C ASP A 379 -7.46 38.60 5.22
N ALA A 380 -7.41 37.77 4.19
CA ALA A 380 -8.56 37.00 3.72
C ALA A 380 -8.86 35.77 4.60
N GLN A 381 -7.89 35.29 5.37
CA GLN A 381 -8.02 34.09 6.21
C GLN A 381 -8.52 34.46 7.61
N TRP A 382 -7.87 35.40 8.29
CA TRP A 382 -8.26 35.74 9.67
C TRP A 382 -9.62 36.44 9.73
N SER A 383 -10.00 37.20 8.71
CA SER A 383 -11.31 37.88 8.64
C SER A 383 -12.50 36.92 8.56
N LYS A 384 -12.29 35.66 8.16
CA LYS A 384 -13.30 34.60 8.13
C LYS A 384 -13.43 33.84 9.45
N LYS A 385 -12.49 34.04 10.38
CA LYS A 385 -12.45 33.33 11.67
C LYS A 385 -13.40 33.99 12.66
N SER A 386 -13.91 33.21 13.62
CA SER A 386 -14.73 33.74 14.71
C SER A 386 -13.88 34.50 15.72
N ASP A 387 -14.51 35.44 16.43
CA ASP A 387 -13.92 36.19 17.54
C ASP A 387 -13.20 35.27 18.54
N SER A 388 -13.82 34.12 18.87
CA SER A 388 -13.29 33.14 19.81
C SER A 388 -11.98 32.49 19.35
N VAL A 389 -11.83 32.21 18.06
CA VAL A 389 -10.63 31.61 17.47
C VAL A 389 -9.48 32.61 17.48
N LEU A 390 -9.73 33.87 17.09
CA LEU A 390 -8.72 34.93 17.09
C LEU A 390 -8.19 35.21 18.51
N ILE A 391 -9.08 35.25 19.51
CA ILE A 391 -8.68 35.37 20.92
C ILE A 391 -7.90 34.13 21.36
N ALA A 392 -8.34 32.93 20.99
CA ALA A 392 -7.66 31.69 21.36
C ALA A 392 -6.24 31.58 20.77
N TYR A 393 -6.01 32.05 19.54
CA TYR A 393 -4.68 32.13 18.93
C TYR A 393 -3.73 33.00 19.75
N LEU A 394 -4.16 34.19 20.17
CA LEU A 394 -3.34 35.07 21.00
C LEU A 394 -3.09 34.48 22.38
N MET A 395 -4.10 33.84 22.97
CA MET A 395 -3.93 33.10 24.23
C MET A 395 -2.89 31.98 24.10
N CYS A 396 -2.93 31.22 23.01
CA CYS A 396 -1.96 30.17 22.69
C CYS A 396 -0.53 30.75 22.53
N ILE A 397 -0.37 31.82 21.76
CA ILE A 397 0.92 32.50 21.60
C ILE A 397 1.45 32.99 22.96
N TYR A 398 0.61 33.64 23.75
CA TYR A 398 1.02 34.18 25.04
C TYR A 398 1.36 33.07 26.04
N LYS A 399 0.45 32.12 26.28
CA LYS A 399 0.58 31.12 27.35
C LYS A 399 1.61 30.04 27.04
N ASP A 400 1.70 29.59 25.80
CA ASP A 400 2.49 28.40 25.46
C ASP A 400 3.80 28.72 24.73
N LEU A 401 3.90 29.86 24.06
CA LEU A 401 5.12 30.26 23.34
C LEU A 401 5.91 31.34 24.09
N TYR A 402 5.25 32.43 24.50
CA TYR A 402 5.91 33.59 25.09
C TYR A 402 6.16 33.42 26.60
N ALA A 403 5.11 33.22 27.41
CA ALA A 403 5.20 33.19 28.87
C ALA A 403 6.20 32.16 29.44
N PRO A 404 6.34 30.93 28.88
CA PRO A 404 7.26 29.95 29.40
C PRO A 404 8.74 30.29 29.12
N ARG A 405 9.02 30.94 27.98
CA ARG A 405 10.39 31.24 27.51
C ARG A 405 10.41 32.53 26.68
N PRO A 406 10.29 33.71 27.31
CA PRO A 406 10.20 34.97 26.60
C PRO A 406 11.44 35.23 25.74
N ASP A 407 12.64 34.94 26.25
CA ASP A 407 13.93 35.19 25.59
C ASP A 407 14.05 34.50 24.22
N LEU A 408 13.46 33.30 24.07
CA LEU A 408 13.51 32.52 22.83
C LEU A 408 12.47 32.97 21.80
N PHE A 409 11.45 33.72 22.22
CA PHE A 409 10.35 34.16 21.37
C PHE A 409 10.45 35.64 20.97
N ILE A 410 11.44 36.40 21.49
CA ILE A 410 11.61 37.83 21.22
C ILE A 410 11.64 38.14 19.71
N LYS A 411 12.45 37.41 18.94
CA LYS A 411 12.56 37.64 17.48
C LYS A 411 11.23 37.45 16.75
N GLN A 412 10.48 36.41 17.12
CA GLN A 412 9.16 36.10 16.54
C GLN A 412 8.10 37.09 17.02
N MET A 413 8.26 37.62 18.24
CA MET A 413 7.39 38.66 18.78
C MET A 413 7.57 39.99 18.05
N ASP A 414 8.80 40.35 17.65
CA ASP A 414 9.06 41.56 16.86
C ASP A 414 8.37 41.49 15.48
N GLU A 415 8.36 40.32 14.84
CA GLU A 415 7.63 40.07 13.60
C GLU A 415 6.11 40.10 13.82
N LEU A 416 5.62 39.50 14.91
CA LEU A 416 4.20 39.45 15.27
C LEU A 416 3.62 40.81 15.67
N LYS A 417 4.42 41.70 16.27
CA LYS A 417 3.95 42.97 16.84
C LYS A 417 3.19 43.82 15.83
N ASN A 418 3.65 43.81 14.58
CA ASN A 418 3.07 44.59 13.48
C ASN A 418 1.96 43.84 12.73
N GLN A 419 1.59 42.65 13.21
CA GLN A 419 0.67 41.73 12.56
C GLN A 419 -0.38 41.17 13.52
N MET A 420 -0.33 41.56 14.81
CA MET A 420 -1.33 41.15 15.79
C MET A 420 -2.69 41.73 15.43
N ILE A 421 -3.72 40.92 15.67
CA ILE A 421 -5.11 41.24 15.38
C ILE A 421 -5.81 41.47 16.71
N VAL A 422 -6.31 42.69 16.94
CA VAL A 422 -6.87 43.11 18.23
C VAL A 422 -8.33 43.54 18.11
N ARG A 423 -9.13 43.25 19.15
CA ARG A 423 -10.54 43.64 19.20
C ARG A 423 -10.68 45.06 19.73
N THR A 424 -11.33 45.91 18.96
CA THR A 424 -11.59 47.30 19.30
C THR A 424 -12.91 47.46 20.07
N ARG A 425 -13.12 48.58 20.78
CA ARG A 425 -14.40 48.89 21.46
C ARG A 425 -15.62 48.88 20.52
N GLN A 426 -15.41 49.12 19.23
CA GLN A 426 -16.44 49.04 18.20
C GLN A 426 -16.85 47.58 17.87
N GLY A 427 -16.26 46.60 18.56
CA GLY A 427 -16.52 45.17 18.36
C GLY A 427 -15.79 44.56 17.17
N LYS A 428 -15.08 45.38 16.36
CA LYS A 428 -14.35 44.92 15.17
C LYS A 428 -12.92 44.53 15.51
N PHE A 429 -12.43 43.49 14.86
CA PHE A 429 -11.02 43.11 14.87
C PHE A 429 -10.24 43.91 13.83
N VAL A 430 -9.08 44.44 14.22
CA VAL A 430 -8.22 45.27 13.39
C VAL A 430 -6.77 44.83 13.60
N ARG A 431 -5.98 44.81 12.53
CA ARG A 431 -4.53 44.55 12.61
C ARG A 431 -3.80 45.79 13.12
N ILE A 432 -2.82 45.60 13.99
CA ILE A 432 -1.95 46.69 14.45
C ILE A 432 -1.07 47.14 13.28
N ASP A 433 -1.26 48.37 12.79
CA ASP A 433 -0.41 48.96 11.76
C ASP A 433 0.74 49.76 12.41
N SER A 434 1.98 49.34 12.15
CA SER A 434 3.18 50.04 12.62
C SER A 434 3.45 51.35 11.86
N ASN A 435 2.79 51.57 10.71
CA ASN A 435 3.00 52.74 9.85
C ASN A 435 2.11 53.96 10.20
N GLY A 436 1.37 53.90 11.32
CA GLY A 436 0.84 55.08 12.00
C GLY A 436 -0.56 55.55 11.59
N THR A 437 -1.31 54.79 10.78
CA THR A 437 -2.67 55.19 10.38
C THR A 437 -3.75 54.87 11.42
N ASN A 438 -3.55 53.82 12.24
CA ASN A 438 -4.46 53.43 13.32
C ASN A 438 -3.68 53.23 14.62
N ILE A 439 -3.63 54.27 15.46
CA ILE A 439 -2.99 54.18 16.78
C ILE A 439 -3.96 53.47 17.73
N ILE A 440 -3.59 52.25 18.12
CA ILE A 440 -4.39 51.42 19.04
C ILE A 440 -3.96 51.67 20.48
N HIS A 441 -4.89 52.12 21.32
CA HIS A 441 -4.64 52.46 22.72
C HIS A 441 -5.16 51.37 23.67
N LEU A 442 -4.28 50.94 24.59
CA LEU A 442 -4.58 50.00 25.68
C LEU A 442 -5.28 50.72 26.83
N THR A 443 -6.43 50.21 27.26
CA THR A 443 -7.17 50.78 28.40
C THR A 443 -6.50 50.44 29.73
N SER A 444 -6.90 51.11 30.81
CA SER A 444 -6.34 50.86 32.15
C SER A 444 -6.55 49.42 32.63
N LEU A 445 -7.58 48.73 32.11
CA LEU A 445 -7.85 47.31 32.38
C LEU A 445 -6.73 46.37 31.93
N TYR A 446 -5.94 46.77 30.93
CA TYR A 446 -4.83 45.98 30.40
C TYR A 446 -3.46 46.48 30.91
N GLY A 447 -3.44 47.27 31.99
CA GLY A 447 -2.21 47.72 32.65
C GLY A 447 -1.65 49.06 32.18
N CYS A 448 -2.41 49.85 31.41
CA CYS A 448 -1.99 51.21 31.05
C CYS A 448 -2.19 52.16 32.24
N GLU A 449 -1.09 52.54 32.91
CA GLU A 449 -1.10 53.44 34.08
C GLU A 449 -1.66 54.85 33.76
N ARG A 450 -1.52 55.29 32.50
CA ARG A 450 -1.97 56.62 32.03
C ARG A 450 -2.95 56.46 30.86
N SER A 451 -4.16 55.97 31.16
CA SER A 451 -5.17 55.78 30.12
C SER A 451 -5.67 57.11 29.54
N LEU A 452 -5.61 57.22 28.21
CA LEU A 452 -6.23 58.30 27.44
C LEU A 452 -7.77 58.28 27.50
N ASP A 453 -8.40 57.28 28.11
CA ASP A 453 -9.86 57.20 28.32
C ASP A 453 -10.44 58.42 29.07
N SER A 454 -9.62 59.06 29.90
CA SER A 454 -10.01 60.25 30.68
C SER A 454 -9.99 61.56 29.88
N LEU A 455 -9.43 61.54 28.66
CA LEU A 455 -9.27 62.71 27.78
C LEU A 455 -10.32 62.66 26.67
N THR A 456 -11.54 63.08 26.98
CA THR A 456 -12.72 63.08 26.09
C THR A 456 -12.52 63.85 24.78
N SER A 457 -11.55 64.76 24.70
CA SER A 457 -11.26 65.56 23.51
C SER A 457 -10.45 64.85 22.42
N LEU A 458 -9.87 63.67 22.71
CA LEU A 458 -9.00 62.92 21.78
C LEU A 458 -9.61 61.59 21.34
N ALA A 459 -10.83 61.28 21.76
CA ALA A 459 -11.46 59.97 21.55
C ALA A 459 -11.60 59.57 20.06
N ASP A 460 -11.73 60.54 19.16
CA ASP A 460 -11.89 60.30 17.71
C ASP A 460 -10.56 60.05 16.99
N GLN A 461 -9.41 60.33 17.62
CA GLN A 461 -8.08 60.16 17.03
C GLN A 461 -7.44 58.80 17.36
N PHE A 462 -7.97 58.07 18.34
CA PHE A 462 -7.40 56.82 18.82
C PHE A 462 -8.41 55.68 18.76
N THR A 463 -7.93 54.50 18.37
CA THR A 463 -8.75 53.28 18.41
C THR A 463 -8.51 52.56 19.74
N PHE A 464 -9.54 52.45 20.57
CA PHE A 464 -9.41 51.78 21.88
C PHE A 464 -9.62 50.27 21.78
N ILE A 465 -8.80 49.49 22.48
CA ILE A 465 -9.03 48.05 22.67
C ILE A 465 -10.30 47.84 23.50
N SER A 466 -11.09 46.83 23.13
CA SER A 466 -12.31 46.49 23.86
C SER A 466 -12.01 46.09 25.30
N ASP A 467 -12.75 46.67 26.24
CA ASP A 467 -12.66 46.30 27.66
C ASP A 467 -13.13 44.86 27.93
N ASP A 468 -13.87 44.27 26.99
CA ASP A 468 -14.32 42.88 27.02
C ASP A 468 -13.43 41.92 26.20
N TYR A 469 -12.33 42.40 25.62
CA TYR A 469 -11.51 41.61 24.68
C TYR A 469 -11.04 40.27 25.26
N PHE A 470 -10.48 40.27 26.47
CA PHE A 470 -10.06 39.06 27.17
C PHE A 470 -10.97 38.66 28.33
N LYS A 471 -12.24 39.11 28.33
CA LYS A 471 -13.17 38.87 29.44
C LYS A 471 -13.27 37.40 29.83
N GLU A 472 -13.34 36.50 28.85
CA GLU A 472 -13.45 35.06 29.05
C GLU A 472 -12.18 34.41 29.62
N TYR A 473 -11.02 35.03 29.44
CA TYR A 473 -9.71 34.54 29.89
C TYR A 473 -9.12 35.40 31.01
N ARG A 474 -9.93 36.29 31.60
CA ARG A 474 -9.46 37.30 32.57
C ARG A 474 -8.83 36.65 33.80
N THR A 475 -9.42 35.56 34.28
CA THR A 475 -8.88 34.76 35.38
C THR A 475 -7.56 34.11 35.01
N GLU A 476 -7.41 33.63 33.79
CA GLU A 476 -6.17 33.00 33.31
C GLU A 476 -5.04 34.02 33.07
N LEU A 477 -5.37 35.26 32.69
CA LEU A 477 -4.39 36.29 32.35
C LEU A 477 -3.96 37.17 33.53
N PHE A 478 -4.88 37.48 34.46
CA PHE A 478 -4.72 38.55 35.44
C PHE A 478 -4.83 38.12 36.90
N LEU A 479 -5.12 36.85 37.21
CA LEU A 479 -4.91 36.31 38.56
C LEU A 479 -3.47 35.80 38.65
N LYS A 480 -2.66 36.47 39.46
CA LYS A 480 -1.40 35.95 39.99
C LYS A 480 -1.67 35.12 41.23
#